data_AF-A0AAN8ZD26-F1
#
_entry.id   AF-A0AAN8ZD26-F1
#
_cell.length_a   1.000
_cell.length_b   1.000
_cell.length_c   1.000
_cell.angle_alpha   90.00
_cell.angle_beta   90.00
_cell.angle_gamma   90.00
#
_symmetry.space_group_name_H-M   'P 1'
#
loop_
_entity.id
_entity.type
_entity.pdbx_description
1 polymer ?
#
loop_
_entity_poly.entity_id
_entity_poly.type
_entity_poly.pdbx_seq_one_letter_code
_entity_poly.pdbx_strand_id
1 'polypeptide(L)'
;MQSRGFDNTGSIVHVVNSLTGSSILHHQNDYDAGAFGKRSKEQSTTKSWKMGSEALQASKVYRHLLKAVRQHIGKEDYKIHFRDFVTQEFRKNHEQIDQTSLQQKLRLAHDYTYLLDSVHHHKDLLFSYNIAVDRSDEMKRVLGKSAASVGLQLPDVYQP
;
A
#
# COMPACT_ATOMS: atom_id res chain seq x y z
N MET A 1 5.22 32.03 13.51
CA MET A 1 4.50 30.75 13.72
C MET A 1 5.29 29.67 13.00
N GLN A 2 5.96 28.78 13.74
CA GLN A 2 6.91 27.81 13.20
C GLN A 2 6.16 26.54 12.77
N SER A 3 6.25 26.22 11.47
CA SER A 3 5.80 24.94 10.90
C SER A 3 6.78 23.84 11.29
N ARG A 4 6.36 22.88 12.10
CA ARG A 4 7.12 21.66 12.40
C ARG A 4 6.79 20.61 11.35
N GLY A 5 7.80 20.19 10.60
CA GLY A 5 7.77 19.00 9.74
C GLY A 5 7.49 17.76 10.57
N PHE A 6 6.63 16.89 10.06
CA PHE A 6 6.31 15.60 10.67
C PHE A 6 7.19 14.52 10.02
N ASP A 7 8.18 14.05 10.78
CA ASP A 7 9.15 13.07 10.36
C ASP A 7 8.50 11.67 10.42
N ASN A 8 8.08 11.13 9.27
CA ASN A 8 7.28 9.91 9.17
C ASN A 8 8.12 8.61 9.20
N THR A 9 9.36 8.69 9.69
CA THR A 9 10.31 7.57 9.77
C THR A 9 10.17 6.76 11.06
N GLY A 10 9.54 7.32 12.11
CA GLY A 10 9.35 6.63 13.40
C GLY A 10 8.32 5.50 13.39
N SER A 11 7.36 5.49 12.45
CA SER A 11 6.26 4.52 12.45
C SER A 11 6.64 3.14 11.90
N ILE A 12 7.73 3.03 11.13
CA ILE A 12 8.21 1.74 10.59
C ILE A 12 9.08 1.04 11.65
N VAL A 13 9.87 1.80 12.40
CA VAL A 13 10.76 1.25 13.45
C VAL A 13 9.96 0.61 14.58
N HIS A 14 8.79 1.16 14.93
CA HIS A 14 7.93 0.57 15.95
C HIS A 14 7.30 -0.77 15.56
N VAL A 15 7.04 -0.98 14.26
CA VAL A 15 6.49 -2.24 13.74
C VAL A 15 7.57 -3.32 13.65
N VAL A 16 8.84 -2.92 13.44
CA VAL A 16 9.98 -3.86 13.39
C VAL A 16 10.47 -4.21 14.80
N ASN A 17 10.50 -3.25 15.73
CA ASN A 17 10.96 -3.50 17.10
C ASN A 17 9.95 -4.30 17.96
N SER A 18 8.66 -4.29 17.64
CA SER A 18 7.69 -5.18 18.31
C SER A 18 7.84 -6.65 17.90
N LEU A 19 8.56 -6.93 16.81
CA LEU A 19 8.82 -8.29 16.31
C LEU A 19 10.16 -8.87 16.79
N THR A 20 11.07 -8.04 17.31
CA THR A 20 12.36 -8.45 17.87
C THR A 20 12.39 -8.18 19.37
N GLY A 21 11.69 -9.00 20.14
CA GLY A 21 11.79 -9.00 21.60
C GLY A 21 13.24 -9.26 22.04
N SER A 22 14.01 -8.20 22.25
CA SER A 22 15.31 -8.22 22.91
C SER A 22 15.24 -7.30 24.13
N SER A 23 14.74 -7.86 25.22
CA SER A 23 14.98 -7.33 26.56
C SER A 23 16.36 -7.82 26.99
N ILE A 24 17.38 -6.97 26.88
CA ILE A 24 18.70 -7.21 27.46
C ILE A 24 18.63 -6.77 28.93
N LEU A 25 18.59 -7.72 29.86
CA LEU A 25 18.99 -7.49 31.24
C LEU A 25 20.26 -8.27 31.55
N HIS A 26 21.17 -7.57 32.21
CA HIS A 26 22.55 -7.94 32.52
C HIS A 26 22.64 -8.70 33.86
N HIS A 27 23.55 -9.68 33.91
CA HIS A 27 24.30 -10.21 35.07
C HIS A 27 23.59 -10.86 36.29
N GLN A 28 23.79 -12.18 36.53
CA GLN A 28 24.82 -12.77 37.42
C GLN A 28 24.59 -14.30 37.63
N ASN A 29 25.69 -15.07 37.52
CA ASN A 29 26.10 -16.40 38.04
C ASN A 29 25.08 -17.51 38.41
N ASP A 30 25.35 -18.76 38.00
CA ASP A 30 26.00 -19.78 38.86
C ASP A 30 26.05 -21.16 38.16
N TYR A 31 27.02 -21.96 38.56
CA TYR A 31 27.37 -23.25 37.98
C TYR A 31 26.50 -24.40 38.54
N ASP A 32 26.33 -25.42 37.69
CA ASP A 32 26.27 -26.85 38.03
C ASP A 32 24.94 -27.62 37.99
N ALA A 33 25.10 -28.89 37.58
CA ALA A 33 24.24 -30.07 37.72
C ALA A 33 22.94 -30.23 36.89
N GLY A 34 23.00 -31.22 35.98
CA GLY A 34 22.07 -32.37 36.12
C GLY A 34 20.84 -32.46 35.21
N ALA A 35 20.90 -33.45 34.32
CA ALA A 35 19.82 -34.39 33.97
C ALA A 35 18.59 -33.93 33.13
N PHE A 36 18.35 -34.74 32.09
CA PHE A 36 17.06 -35.16 31.53
C PHE A 36 16.04 -34.11 31.06
N GLY A 37 15.89 -34.02 29.72
CA GLY A 37 14.76 -33.32 29.11
C GLY A 37 14.91 -32.99 27.62
N LYS A 38 15.25 -33.96 26.76
CA LYS A 38 15.29 -33.73 25.30
C LYS A 38 13.89 -33.87 24.68
N ARG A 39 13.10 -32.80 24.67
CA ARG A 39 12.04 -32.50 23.67
C ARG A 39 11.26 -31.24 24.03
N SER A 40 11.74 -30.04 23.66
CA SER A 40 10.88 -28.85 23.42
C SER A 40 11.67 -27.60 22.96
N LYS A 41 12.56 -27.68 21.96
CA LYS A 41 13.25 -26.47 21.43
C LYS A 41 13.22 -26.29 19.90
N GLU A 42 12.61 -27.21 19.16
CA GLU A 42 12.70 -27.22 17.69
C GLU A 42 11.54 -26.50 16.97
N GLN A 43 10.47 -26.15 17.70
CA GLN A 43 9.34 -25.41 17.13
C GLN A 43 9.47 -23.89 17.23
N SER A 44 10.41 -23.39 18.04
CA SER A 44 10.57 -21.95 18.32
C SER A 44 11.32 -21.23 17.19
N THR A 45 12.32 -21.88 16.62
CA THR A 45 13.17 -21.32 15.55
C THR A 45 12.43 -21.24 14.21
N THR A 46 11.61 -22.24 13.88
CA THR A 46 10.87 -22.30 12.61
C THR A 46 9.68 -21.33 12.53
N LYS A 47 9.01 -21.07 13.66
CA LYS A 47 7.94 -20.06 13.75
C LYS A 47 8.48 -18.64 13.54
N SER A 48 9.64 -18.32 14.12
CA SER A 48 10.26 -16.99 14.00
C SER A 48 10.60 -16.62 12.55
N TRP A 49 11.12 -17.54 11.75
CA TRP A 49 11.48 -17.29 10.34
C TRP A 49 10.24 -17.16 9.43
N LYS A 50 9.18 -17.94 9.70
CA LYS A 50 7.90 -17.82 8.99
C LYS A 50 7.25 -16.45 9.22
N MET A 51 7.21 -15.98 10.47
CA MET A 51 6.64 -14.67 10.81
C MET A 51 7.38 -13.52 10.12
N GLY A 52 8.72 -13.60 10.03
CA GLY A 52 9.52 -12.60 9.32
C GLY A 52 9.25 -12.55 7.80
N SER A 53 9.10 -13.72 7.16
CA SER A 53 8.76 -13.82 5.73
C SER A 53 7.36 -13.25 5.44
N GLU A 54 6.38 -13.58 6.28
CA GLU A 54 5.01 -13.09 6.12
C GLU A 54 4.89 -11.59 6.32
N ALA A 55 5.62 -11.02 7.29
CA ALA A 55 5.68 -9.57 7.49
C ALA A 55 6.27 -8.85 6.27
N LEU A 56 7.30 -9.41 5.63
CA LEU A 56 7.89 -8.86 4.41
C LEU A 56 6.91 -8.93 3.22
N GLN A 57 6.19 -10.05 3.07
CA GLN A 57 5.15 -10.19 2.05
C GLN A 57 4.00 -9.20 2.29
N ALA A 58 3.51 -9.09 3.52
CA ALA A 58 2.47 -8.15 3.90
C ALA A 58 2.86 -6.70 3.60
N SER A 59 4.11 -6.31 3.92
CA SER A 59 4.66 -5.00 3.60
C SER A 59 4.73 -4.73 2.10
N LYS A 60 5.09 -5.73 1.30
CA LYS A 60 5.11 -5.62 -0.17
C LYS A 60 3.70 -5.43 -0.73
N VAL A 61 2.75 -6.28 -0.32
CA VAL A 61 1.34 -6.20 -0.75
C VAL A 61 0.74 -4.86 -0.35
N TYR A 62 0.96 -4.42 0.88
CA TYR A 62 0.50 -3.11 1.37
C TYR A 62 1.01 -1.95 0.51
N ARG A 63 2.33 -1.93 0.23
CA ARG A 63 2.94 -0.87 -0.60
C ARG A 63 2.39 -0.87 -2.02
N HIS A 64 2.22 -2.05 -2.62
CA HIS A 64 1.68 -2.16 -3.97
C HIS A 64 0.23 -1.69 -4.02
N LEU A 65 -0.61 -2.14 -3.09
CA LEU A 65 -2.01 -1.74 -3.02
C LEU A 65 -2.16 -0.23 -2.83
N LEU A 66 -1.38 0.37 -1.91
CA LEU A 66 -1.42 1.82 -1.70
C LEU A 66 -0.96 2.60 -2.94
N LYS A 67 0.00 2.07 -3.70
CA LYS A 67 0.45 2.68 -4.95
C LYS A 67 -0.66 2.63 -5.99
N ALA A 68 -1.28 1.47 -6.20
CA ALA A 68 -2.38 1.29 -7.14
C ALA A 68 -3.57 2.19 -6.79
N VAL A 69 -3.99 2.22 -5.53
CA VAL A 69 -5.07 3.12 -5.05
C VAL A 69 -4.76 4.58 -5.36
N ARG A 70 -3.53 5.04 -5.08
CA ARG A 70 -3.10 6.41 -5.37
C ARG A 70 -3.10 6.74 -6.86
N GLN A 71 -2.72 5.78 -7.69
CA GLN A 71 -2.63 5.97 -9.14
C GLN A 71 -3.99 5.91 -9.83
N HIS A 72 -4.89 5.03 -9.36
CA HIS A 72 -6.05 4.60 -10.14
C HIS A 72 -7.40 5.06 -9.57
N ILE A 73 -7.53 5.34 -8.28
CA ILE A 73 -8.83 5.74 -7.72
C ILE A 73 -9.06 7.26 -7.87
N GLY A 74 -8.00 8.07 -7.84
CA GLY A 74 -8.03 9.51 -8.09
C GLY A 74 -7.46 10.34 -6.94
N LYS A 75 -7.35 11.65 -7.15
CA LYS A 75 -6.71 12.59 -6.23
C LYS A 75 -7.70 13.50 -5.48
N GLU A 76 -9.00 13.33 -5.70
CA GLU A 76 -10.01 14.15 -5.04
C GLU A 76 -10.07 13.89 -3.53
N ASP A 77 -10.40 14.92 -2.75
CA ASP A 77 -10.34 14.89 -1.28
C ASP A 77 -11.21 13.78 -0.66
N TYR A 78 -12.36 13.49 -1.27
CA TYR A 78 -13.25 12.41 -0.82
C TYR A 78 -12.67 11.00 -1.07
N LYS A 79 -11.64 10.87 -1.91
CA LYS A 79 -10.98 9.60 -2.23
C LYS A 79 -9.82 9.29 -1.28
N ILE A 80 -9.40 10.25 -0.45
CA ILE A 80 -8.41 10.06 0.63
C ILE A 80 -8.87 8.98 1.61
N HIS A 81 -10.20 8.86 1.82
CA HIS A 81 -10.80 7.84 2.67
C HIS A 81 -10.45 6.41 2.27
N PHE A 82 -10.20 6.12 0.98
CA PHE A 82 -9.80 4.78 0.55
C PHE A 82 -8.39 4.42 1.02
N ARG A 83 -7.46 5.37 0.93
CA ARG A 83 -6.07 5.16 1.39
C ARG A 83 -6.03 4.96 2.90
N ASP A 84 -6.82 5.75 3.62
CA ASP A 84 -6.91 5.69 5.07
C ASP A 84 -7.59 4.40 5.52
N PHE A 85 -8.65 3.98 4.81
CA PHE A 85 -9.30 2.69 5.01
C PHE A 85 -8.33 1.52 4.83
N VAL A 86 -7.58 1.47 3.71
CA VAL A 86 -6.56 0.43 3.49
C VAL A 86 -5.52 0.45 4.60
N THR A 87 -5.08 1.64 5.03
CA THR A 87 -4.11 1.76 6.12
C THR A 87 -4.68 1.26 7.45
N GLN A 88 -5.95 1.51 7.73
CA GLN A 88 -6.63 0.99 8.92
C GLN A 88 -6.80 -0.52 8.86
N GLU A 89 -7.23 -1.08 7.73
CA GLU A 89 -7.39 -2.53 7.55
C GLU A 89 -6.08 -3.30 7.78
N PHE A 90 -4.96 -2.77 7.29
CA PHE A 90 -3.64 -3.39 7.51
C PHE A 90 -3.10 -3.17 8.93
N ARG A 91 -3.65 -2.24 9.70
CA ARG A 91 -3.29 -2.00 11.11
C ARG A 91 -4.17 -2.77 12.09
N LYS A 92 -5.38 -3.19 11.70
CA LYS A 92 -6.30 -3.94 12.57
C LYS A 92 -5.63 -5.22 13.09
N ASN A 93 -5.73 -5.39 14.41
CA ASN A 93 -5.09 -6.40 15.27
C ASN A 93 -4.61 -7.68 14.56
N HIS A 94 -3.32 -7.74 14.23
CA HIS A 94 -2.63 -8.96 13.76
C HIS A 94 -2.51 -10.02 14.86
N GLU A 95 -2.59 -9.61 16.13
CA GLU A 95 -2.47 -10.45 17.32
C GLU A 95 -3.54 -11.57 17.41
N GLN A 96 -4.68 -11.40 16.74
CA GLN A 96 -5.85 -12.30 16.85
C GLN A 96 -6.18 -13.01 15.54
N ILE A 97 -5.40 -12.78 14.47
CA ILE A 97 -5.70 -13.33 13.14
C ILE A 97 -4.95 -14.64 12.96
N ASP A 98 -5.70 -15.72 12.71
CA ASP A 98 -5.12 -17.00 12.33
C ASP A 98 -4.28 -16.89 11.06
N GLN A 99 -3.18 -17.64 11.00
CA GLN A 99 -2.24 -17.60 9.88
C GLN A 99 -2.91 -17.85 8.52
N THR A 100 -3.89 -18.74 8.46
CA THR A 100 -4.67 -19.03 7.24
C THR A 100 -5.51 -17.83 6.80
N SER A 101 -6.18 -17.17 7.75
CA SER A 101 -6.96 -15.96 7.50
C SER A 101 -6.07 -14.78 7.09
N LEU A 102 -4.87 -14.67 7.66
CA LEU A 102 -3.89 -13.66 7.24
C LEU A 102 -3.48 -13.86 5.78
N GLN A 103 -3.13 -15.09 5.39
CA GLN A 103 -2.75 -15.43 4.02
C GLN A 103 -3.89 -15.16 3.03
N GLN A 104 -5.14 -15.49 3.40
CA GLN A 104 -6.31 -15.18 2.59
C GLN A 104 -6.52 -13.67 2.39
N LYS A 105 -6.36 -12.86 3.44
CA LYS A 105 -6.46 -11.40 3.35
C LYS A 105 -5.35 -10.80 2.49
N LEU A 106 -4.11 -11.31 2.63
CA LEU A 106 -2.99 -10.88 1.79
C LEU A 106 -3.21 -11.22 0.32
N ARG A 107 -3.71 -12.42 0.03
CA ARG A 107 -4.11 -12.82 -1.33
C ARG A 107 -5.20 -11.91 -1.87
N LEU A 108 -6.24 -11.64 -1.09
CA LEU A 108 -7.33 -10.76 -1.51
C LEU A 108 -6.82 -9.35 -1.85
N ALA A 109 -5.94 -8.78 -1.03
CA ALA A 109 -5.34 -7.47 -1.29
C ALA A 109 -4.47 -7.46 -2.55
N HIS A 110 -3.73 -8.55 -2.79
CA HIS A 110 -2.96 -8.74 -4.01
C HIS A 110 -3.87 -8.82 -5.25
N ASP A 111 -4.91 -9.66 -5.20
CA ASP A 111 -5.85 -9.85 -6.31
C ASP A 111 -6.61 -8.55 -6.63
N TYR A 112 -6.96 -7.77 -5.61
CA TYR A 112 -7.56 -6.46 -5.79
C TYR A 112 -6.60 -5.43 -6.43
N THR A 113 -5.31 -5.49 -6.07
CA THR A 113 -4.28 -4.66 -6.74
C THR A 113 -4.19 -5.01 -8.22
N TYR A 114 -4.13 -6.31 -8.55
CA TYR A 114 -4.12 -6.79 -9.93
C TYR A 114 -5.35 -6.33 -10.72
N LEU A 115 -6.54 -6.38 -10.10
CA LEU A 115 -7.78 -5.89 -10.70
C LEU A 115 -7.71 -4.39 -11.02
N LEU A 116 -7.26 -3.57 -10.06
CA LEU A 116 -7.10 -2.13 -10.24
C LEU A 116 -6.18 -1.79 -11.42
N ASP A 117 -5.00 -2.41 -11.44
CA ASP A 117 -4.00 -2.18 -12.48
C ASP A 117 -4.53 -2.63 -13.86
N SER A 118 -5.21 -3.78 -13.92
CA SER A 118 -5.77 -4.33 -15.17
C SER A 118 -6.89 -3.45 -15.73
N VAL A 119 -7.82 -3.01 -14.87
CA VAL A 119 -8.92 -2.12 -15.28
C VAL A 119 -8.37 -0.80 -15.80
N HIS A 120 -7.36 -0.24 -15.13
CA HIS A 120 -6.75 1.01 -15.60
C HIS A 120 -5.98 0.81 -16.91
N HIS A 121 -5.24 -0.29 -17.05
CA HIS A 121 -4.58 -0.61 -18.30
C HIS A 121 -5.57 -0.70 -19.48
N HIS A 122 -6.71 -1.37 -19.28
CA HIS A 122 -7.76 -1.44 -20.30
C HIS A 122 -8.38 -0.08 -20.60
N LYS A 123 -8.59 0.77 -19.58
CA LYS A 123 -9.05 2.15 -19.76
C LYS A 123 -8.07 2.96 -20.61
N ASP A 124 -6.78 2.88 -20.33
CA ASP A 124 -5.73 3.58 -21.09
C ASP A 124 -5.67 3.09 -22.55
N LEU A 125 -5.86 1.78 -22.78
CA LEU A 125 -5.99 1.22 -24.12
C LEU A 125 -7.22 1.78 -24.85
N LEU A 126 -8.39 1.83 -24.23
CA LEU A 126 -9.58 2.39 -24.87
C LEU A 126 -9.35 3.86 -25.27
N PHE A 127 -8.73 4.65 -24.39
CA PHE A 127 -8.38 6.03 -24.68
C PHE A 127 -7.35 6.17 -25.80
N SER A 128 -6.37 5.26 -25.93
CA SER A 128 -5.40 5.30 -27.03
C SER A 128 -6.03 5.04 -28.39
N TYR A 129 -7.12 4.28 -28.43
CA TYR A 129 -7.96 4.08 -29.62
C TYR A 129 -9.03 5.17 -29.80
N ASN A 130 -9.02 6.23 -28.98
CA ASN A 130 -10.05 7.27 -28.91
C ASN A 130 -11.46 6.71 -28.64
N ILE A 131 -11.55 5.53 -28.02
CA ILE A 131 -12.80 4.93 -27.58
C ILE A 131 -13.06 5.44 -26.16
N ALA A 132 -14.23 6.03 -25.94
CA ALA A 132 -14.65 6.66 -24.69
C ALA A 132 -13.97 7.99 -24.31
N VAL A 133 -13.32 8.68 -25.26
CA VAL A 133 -13.06 10.12 -25.14
C VAL A 133 -14.32 10.87 -25.57
N ASP A 134 -14.82 11.81 -24.74
CA ASP A 134 -15.92 12.68 -25.17
C ASP A 134 -15.45 13.47 -26.39
N ARG A 135 -16.06 13.17 -27.54
CA ARG A 135 -15.72 13.82 -28.82
C ARG A 135 -15.88 15.33 -28.73
N SER A 136 -16.76 15.82 -27.86
CA SER A 136 -17.01 17.24 -27.63
C SER A 136 -15.80 17.93 -27.01
N ASP A 137 -15.18 17.32 -26.00
CA ASP A 137 -14.00 17.87 -25.32
C ASP A 137 -12.75 17.76 -26.19
N GLU A 138 -12.60 16.66 -26.92
CA GLU A 138 -11.50 16.54 -27.88
C GLU A 138 -11.63 17.56 -29.02
N MET A 139 -12.85 17.78 -29.52
CA MET A 139 -13.12 18.82 -30.52
C MET A 139 -12.81 20.21 -29.97
N LYS A 140 -13.24 20.55 -28.74
CA LYS A 140 -12.89 21.83 -28.09
C LYS A 140 -11.37 22.02 -28.00
N ARG A 141 -10.65 20.98 -27.56
CA ARG A 141 -9.19 20.99 -27.43
C ARG A 141 -8.49 21.20 -28.76
N VAL A 142 -8.92 20.50 -29.81
CA VAL A 142 -8.37 20.64 -31.16
C VAL A 142 -8.68 22.02 -31.73
N LEU A 143 -9.93 22.48 -31.62
CA LEU A 143 -10.33 23.80 -32.11
C LEU A 143 -9.56 24.93 -31.42
N GLY A 144 -9.30 24.79 -30.11
CA GLY A 144 -8.50 25.75 -29.35
C GLY A 144 -7.04 25.80 -29.80
N LYS A 145 -6.44 24.64 -30.08
CA LYS A 145 -5.09 24.57 -30.66
C LYS A 145 -5.01 25.19 -32.05
N SER A 146 -5.99 24.88 -32.90
CA SER A 146 -6.06 25.41 -34.27
C SER A 146 -6.25 26.92 -34.26
N ALA A 147 -7.16 27.44 -33.43
CA ALA A 147 -7.38 28.88 -33.29
C ALA A 147 -6.12 29.58 -32.77
N ALA A 148 -5.49 29.07 -31.70
CA ALA A 148 -4.26 29.63 -31.16
C ALA A 148 -3.12 29.64 -32.19
N SER A 149 -3.03 28.60 -33.03
CA SER A 149 -2.01 28.53 -34.09
C SER A 149 -2.15 29.64 -35.14
N VAL A 150 -3.35 30.20 -35.32
CA VAL A 150 -3.60 31.32 -36.24
C VAL A 150 -3.78 32.65 -35.51
N GLY A 151 -3.47 32.71 -34.21
CA GLY A 151 -3.58 33.92 -33.39
C GLY A 151 -5.02 34.30 -33.02
N LEU A 152 -5.97 33.38 -33.16
CA LEU A 152 -7.38 33.57 -32.80
C LEU A 152 -7.69 32.91 -31.46
N GLN A 153 -8.67 33.46 -30.74
CA GLN A 153 -9.20 32.89 -29.50
C GLN A 153 -10.57 32.25 -29.74
N LEU A 154 -10.88 31.19 -28.99
CA LEU A 154 -12.19 30.55 -29.04
C LEU A 154 -13.24 31.44 -28.35
N PRO A 155 -14.48 31.52 -28.90
CA PRO A 155 -15.59 32.18 -28.23
C PRO A 155 -15.89 31.59 -26.85
N ASP A 156 -16.46 32.40 -25.94
CA ASP A 156 -16.72 32.05 -24.54
C ASP A 156 -17.53 30.76 -24.35
N VAL A 157 -18.39 30.42 -25.31
CA VAL A 157 -19.20 29.18 -25.33
C VAL A 157 -18.35 27.90 -25.34
N TYR A 158 -17.06 28.00 -25.70
CA TYR A 158 -16.13 26.88 -25.82
C TYR A 158 -14.99 26.90 -24.78
N GLN A 159 -14.99 27.87 -23.85
CA GLN A 159 -14.03 27.90 -22.74
C GLN A 159 -14.42 26.86 -21.65
N PRO A 160 -13.44 26.22 -20.98
CA PRO A 160 -13.67 25.15 -20.01
C PRO A 160 -14.29 25.62 -18.69
#